data_AF-A0A7Y6Y106-F1
#
_entry.id   AF-A0A7Y6Y106-F1
#
_cell.length_a   1.000
_cell.length_b   1.000
_cell.length_c   1.000
_cell.angle_alpha   90.00
_cell.angle_beta   90.00
_cell.angle_gamma   90.00
#
_symmetry.space_group_name_H-M   'P 1'
#
loop_
_entity.id
_entity.type
_entity.pdbx_description
1 polymer ?
#
loop_
_entity_poly.entity_id
_entity_poly.type
_entity_poly.pdbx_seq_one_letter_code
_entity_poly.pdbx_strand_id
1 'polypeptide(L)'
;MSRILMMIYGLVCYALGVVSLVLFILFANNHIGMIWPEYAALGIDHANTAPWAMPMVVNIALIVLFGLQHTIMARPAFKSRLTAFLPHAMERSTYILMTALVLIILVLYWQPMTGMVWHVENETARLALQGIYFLGWVITFAATYMINHFHLFGLQQTFHWGNPDSTVKKFVTPMFYKLVRHPI
;
A
#
# COMPACT_ATOMS: atom_id res chain seq x y z
N MET A 1 1.57 28.06 -5.01
CA MET A 1 0.99 27.19 -3.96
C MET A 1 1.49 27.68 -2.61
N SER A 2 0.64 27.87 -1.60
CA SER A 2 1.13 28.25 -0.26
C SER A 2 1.83 27.06 0.42
N ARG A 3 2.85 27.33 1.24
CA ARG A 3 3.58 26.33 2.04
C ARG A 3 2.66 25.39 2.80
N ILE A 4 1.65 25.98 3.45
CA ILE A 4 0.70 25.26 4.31
C ILE A 4 -0.13 24.27 3.48
N LEU A 5 -0.55 24.64 2.27
CA LEU A 5 -1.31 23.75 1.39
C LEU A 5 -0.50 22.50 1.00
N MET A 6 0.80 22.64 0.72
CA MET A 6 1.65 21.49 0.39
C MET A 6 1.83 20.55 1.58
N MET A 7 2.02 21.10 2.78
CA MET A 7 2.14 20.31 4.02
C MET A 7 0.85 19.55 4.33
N ILE A 8 -0.31 20.22 4.24
CA ILE A 8 -1.62 19.59 4.45
C ILE A 8 -1.83 18.49 3.40
N TYR A 9 -1.55 18.78 2.13
CA TYR A 9 -1.65 17.79 1.06
C TYR A 9 -0.80 16.55 1.34
N GLY A 10 0.48 16.74 1.71
CA GLY A 10 1.38 15.66 2.06
C GLY A 10 0.88 14.83 3.25
N LEU A 11 0.34 15.48 4.28
CA LEU A 11 -0.21 14.82 5.46
C LEU A 11 -1.45 13.98 5.12
N VAL A 12 -2.37 14.52 4.30
CA VAL A 12 -3.55 13.78 3.83
C VAL A 12 -3.15 12.58 2.99
N CYS A 13 -2.20 12.75 2.05
CA CYS A 13 -1.69 11.64 1.24
C CYS A 13 -1.03 10.55 2.10
N TYR A 14 -0.24 10.96 3.09
CA TYR A 14 0.39 10.04 4.04
C TYR A 14 -0.66 9.26 4.84
N ALA A 15 -1.63 9.95 5.43
CA ALA A 15 -2.69 9.31 6.21
C ALA A 15 -3.49 8.31 5.36
N LEU A 16 -3.90 8.70 4.14
CA LEU A 16 -4.59 7.80 3.21
C LEU A 16 -3.73 6.61 2.79
N GLY A 17 -2.43 6.83 2.56
CA GLY A 17 -1.46 5.76 2.27
C GLY A 17 -1.37 4.74 3.40
N VAL A 18 -1.24 5.20 4.65
CA VAL A 18 -1.19 4.32 5.82
C VAL A 18 -2.51 3.60 6.04
N VAL A 19 -3.65 4.31 5.98
CA VAL A 19 -4.98 3.73 6.16
C VAL A 19 -5.28 2.68 5.10
N SER A 20 -5.01 2.97 3.81
CA SER A 20 -5.23 2.01 2.73
C SER A 20 -4.34 0.78 2.85
N LEU A 21 -3.09 0.94 3.31
CA LEU A 21 -2.19 -0.18 3.56
C LEU A 21 -2.69 -1.05 4.72
N VAL A 22 -3.06 -0.46 5.85
CA VAL A 22 -3.66 -1.21 6.98
C VAL A 22 -4.94 -1.91 6.55
N LEU A 23 -5.80 -1.24 5.77
CA LEU A 23 -7.01 -1.83 5.21
C LEU A 23 -6.66 -3.07 4.38
N PHE A 24 -5.66 -3.00 3.50
CA PHE A 24 -5.22 -4.13 2.69
C PHE A 24 -4.63 -5.27 3.52
N ILE A 25 -3.88 -4.97 4.59
CA ILE A 25 -3.33 -5.98 5.51
C ILE A 25 -4.46 -6.75 6.20
N LEU A 26 -5.51 -6.06 6.63
CA LEU A 26 -6.65 -6.71 7.26
C LEU A 26 -7.48 -7.47 6.23
N PHE A 27 -7.68 -6.89 5.05
CA PHE A 27 -8.37 -7.50 3.92
C PHE A 27 -7.76 -8.85 3.53
N ALA A 28 -6.45 -8.88 3.30
CA ALA A 28 -5.73 -10.04 2.75
C ALA A 28 -5.70 -11.25 3.68
N ASN A 29 -6.07 -11.09 4.96
CA ASN A 29 -6.17 -12.19 5.93
C ASN A 29 -7.56 -12.25 6.59
N ASN A 30 -8.60 -11.70 5.95
CA ASN A 30 -10.00 -11.69 6.43
C ASN A 30 -10.24 -11.07 7.82
N HIS A 31 -9.41 -10.11 8.22
CA HIS A 31 -9.48 -9.44 9.52
C HIS A 31 -10.12 -8.04 9.48
N ILE A 32 -10.67 -7.58 8.35
CA ILE A 32 -11.38 -6.28 8.26
C ILE A 32 -12.45 -6.17 9.36
N GLY A 33 -13.22 -7.24 9.57
CA GLY A 33 -14.29 -7.30 10.55
C GLY A 33 -13.86 -7.12 12.01
N MET A 34 -12.56 -7.23 12.33
CA MET A 34 -12.05 -6.98 13.68
C MET A 34 -12.14 -5.50 14.07
N ILE A 35 -11.95 -4.61 13.10
CA ILE A 35 -12.00 -3.16 13.34
C ILE A 35 -13.36 -2.61 12.94
N TRP A 36 -13.91 -3.10 11.81
CA TRP A 36 -15.21 -2.65 11.30
C TRP A 36 -16.11 -3.84 10.98
N PRO A 37 -16.91 -4.30 11.95
CA PRO A 37 -17.80 -5.45 11.78
C PRO A 37 -18.74 -5.33 10.58
N GLU A 38 -19.21 -4.12 10.28
CA GLU A 38 -20.07 -3.83 9.12
C GLU A 38 -19.40 -4.07 7.76
N TYR A 39 -18.07 -4.08 7.71
CA TYR A 39 -17.29 -4.36 6.50
C TYR A 39 -16.68 -5.76 6.49
N ALA A 40 -17.09 -6.66 7.39
CA ALA A 40 -16.61 -8.05 7.42
C ALA A 40 -16.84 -8.79 6.07
N ALA A 41 -17.87 -8.37 5.32
CA ALA A 41 -18.17 -8.91 3.99
C ALA A 41 -17.15 -8.56 2.90
N LEU A 42 -16.24 -7.61 3.15
CA LEU A 42 -15.14 -7.27 2.23
C LEU A 42 -13.96 -8.26 2.30
N GLY A 43 -13.98 -9.25 3.19
CA GLY A 43 -12.92 -10.27 3.27
C GLY A 43 -12.78 -11.08 1.98
N ILE A 44 -11.54 -11.52 1.67
CA ILE A 44 -11.22 -12.32 0.48
C ILE A 44 -11.99 -13.65 0.40
N ASP A 45 -12.35 -14.23 1.55
CA ASP A 45 -12.97 -15.55 1.68
C ASP A 45 -14.47 -15.48 2.02
N HIS A 46 -15.10 -14.31 1.91
CA HIS A 46 -16.52 -14.21 2.17
C HIS A 46 -17.34 -15.03 1.16
N ALA A 47 -18.50 -15.55 1.58
CA ALA A 47 -19.35 -16.33 0.68
C ALA A 47 -19.80 -15.50 -0.53
N ASN A 48 -19.67 -16.07 -1.75
CA ASN A 48 -20.13 -15.49 -3.00
C ASN A 48 -20.86 -16.56 -3.82
N THR A 49 -22.01 -16.23 -4.40
CA THR A 49 -22.81 -17.14 -5.22
C THR A 49 -22.58 -16.94 -6.73
N ALA A 50 -21.74 -15.98 -7.11
CA ALA A 50 -21.46 -15.68 -8.51
C ALA A 50 -20.69 -16.83 -9.20
N PRO A 51 -20.95 -17.11 -10.49
CA PRO A 51 -20.15 -18.04 -11.28
C PRO A 51 -18.69 -17.60 -11.32
N TRP A 52 -17.75 -18.52 -11.06
CA TRP A 52 -16.31 -18.28 -10.87
C TRP A 52 -15.64 -17.37 -11.91
N ALA A 53 -16.11 -17.39 -13.16
CA ALA A 53 -15.53 -16.64 -14.26
C ALA A 53 -15.59 -15.12 -14.04
N MET A 54 -16.71 -14.60 -13.51
CA MET A 54 -16.88 -13.16 -13.31
C MET A 54 -15.99 -12.62 -12.17
N PRO A 55 -15.98 -13.21 -10.96
CA PRO A 55 -15.02 -12.86 -9.91
C PRO A 55 -13.57 -12.89 -10.38
N MET A 56 -13.18 -13.92 -11.16
CA MET A 56 -11.82 -14.03 -11.68
C MET A 56 -11.45 -12.85 -12.60
N VAL A 57 -12.32 -12.50 -13.55
CA VAL A 57 -12.07 -11.38 -14.47
C VAL A 57 -11.97 -10.06 -13.70
N VAL A 58 -12.88 -9.81 -12.76
CA VAL A 58 -12.87 -8.59 -11.93
C VAL A 58 -11.59 -8.51 -11.09
N ASN A 59 -11.22 -9.58 -10.38
CA ASN A 59 -10.04 -9.60 -9.53
C ASN A 59 -8.74 -9.42 -10.34
N ILE A 60 -8.63 -10.08 -11.50
CA ILE A 60 -7.50 -9.86 -12.41
C ILE A 60 -7.46 -8.40 -12.87
N ALA A 61 -8.60 -7.81 -13.25
CA ALA A 61 -8.65 -6.41 -13.66
C ALA A 61 -8.23 -5.46 -12.53
N LEU A 62 -8.62 -5.72 -11.28
CA LEU A 62 -8.22 -4.94 -10.11
C LEU A 62 -6.71 -5.05 -9.84
N ILE A 63 -6.14 -6.26 -9.94
CA ILE A 63 -4.69 -6.49 -9.79
C ILE A 63 -3.92 -5.80 -10.92
N VAL A 64 -4.40 -5.89 -12.16
CA VAL A 64 -3.80 -5.20 -13.31
C VAL A 64 -3.89 -3.69 -13.15
N LEU A 65 -5.01 -3.15 -12.67
CA LEU A 65 -5.16 -1.72 -12.40
C LEU A 65 -4.12 -1.24 -11.37
N PHE A 66 -3.94 -1.98 -10.26
CA PHE A 66 -2.91 -1.71 -9.28
C PHE A 66 -1.51 -1.78 -9.89
N GLY A 67 -1.19 -2.87 -10.60
CA GLY A 67 0.12 -3.06 -11.23
C GLY A 67 0.44 -1.99 -12.26
N LEU A 68 -0.53 -1.60 -13.11
CA LEU A 68 -0.38 -0.55 -14.10
C LEU A 68 -0.17 0.81 -13.44
N GLN A 69 -1.03 1.21 -12.50
CA GLN A 69 -0.89 2.49 -11.81
C GLN A 69 0.49 2.59 -11.12
N HIS A 70 0.86 1.57 -10.33
CA HIS A 70 2.12 1.54 -9.59
C HIS A 70 3.33 1.57 -10.54
N THR A 71 3.28 0.80 -11.64
CA THR A 71 4.40 0.69 -12.58
C THR A 71 4.55 1.95 -13.43
N ILE A 72 3.45 2.48 -13.97
CA ILE A 72 3.47 3.64 -14.86
C ILE A 72 3.94 4.87 -14.09
N MET A 73 3.39 5.13 -12.90
CA MET A 73 3.78 6.30 -12.12
C MET A 73 5.22 6.23 -11.57
N ALA A 74 5.79 5.03 -11.46
CA ALA A 74 7.20 4.86 -11.11
C ALA A 74 8.17 5.25 -12.24
N ARG A 75 7.72 5.28 -13.51
CA ARG A 75 8.57 5.54 -14.68
C ARG A 75 9.04 7.00 -14.74
N PRO A 76 10.31 7.26 -15.13
CA PRO A 76 10.85 8.62 -15.24
C PRO A 76 10.02 9.55 -16.15
N ALA A 77 9.53 9.03 -17.28
CA ALA A 77 8.74 9.82 -18.24
C ALA A 77 7.37 10.24 -17.68
N PHE A 78 6.75 9.42 -16.83
CA PHE A 78 5.51 9.80 -16.17
C PHE A 78 5.79 10.87 -15.10
N LYS A 79 6.86 10.67 -14.31
CA LYS A 79 7.28 11.64 -13.28
C LYS A 79 7.56 13.01 -13.87
N SER A 80 8.32 13.09 -14.97
CA SER A 80 8.63 14.38 -15.61
C SER A 80 7.38 15.11 -16.12
N ARG A 81 6.44 14.38 -16.74
CA ARG A 81 5.14 14.93 -17.16
C ARG A 81 4.32 15.38 -15.96
N LEU A 82 4.26 14.57 -14.90
CA LEU A 82 3.52 14.91 -13.69
C LEU A 82 4.08 16.20 -13.07
N THR A 83 5.40 16.30 -12.91
CA THR A 83 6.07 17.47 -12.34
C THR A 83 6.06 18.71 -13.23
N ALA A 84 5.61 18.59 -14.49
CA ALA A 84 5.31 19.75 -15.33
C ALA A 84 4.00 20.45 -14.90
N PHE A 85 3.09 19.73 -14.22
CA PHE A 85 1.81 20.25 -13.74
C PHE A 85 1.78 20.51 -12.23
N LEU A 86 2.58 19.78 -11.45
CA LEU A 86 2.63 19.91 -9.98
C LEU A 86 4.05 20.14 -9.45
N PRO A 87 4.22 20.83 -8.31
CA PRO A 87 5.54 21.04 -7.71
C PRO A 87 6.27 19.72 -7.44
N HIS A 88 7.57 19.64 -7.74
CA HIS A 88 8.39 18.44 -7.51
C HIS A 88 8.22 17.82 -6.11
N ALA A 89 8.06 18.65 -5.08
CA ALA A 89 7.82 18.22 -3.71
C ALA A 89 6.56 17.35 -3.53
N MET A 90 5.56 17.49 -4.41
CA MET A 90 4.29 16.76 -4.34
C MET A 90 4.28 15.45 -5.12
N GLU A 91 5.24 15.22 -6.05
CA GLU A 91 5.28 14.03 -6.93
C GLU A 91 5.05 12.73 -6.15
N ARG A 92 5.82 12.56 -5.07
CA ARG A 92 5.77 11.34 -4.26
C ARG A 92 4.48 11.23 -3.44
N SER A 93 3.99 12.32 -2.86
CA SER A 93 2.71 12.29 -2.16
C SER A 93 1.55 11.98 -3.11
N THR A 94 1.59 12.50 -4.34
CA THR A 94 0.61 12.18 -5.39
C THR A 94 0.69 10.71 -5.80
N TYR A 95 1.88 10.16 -5.91
CA TYR A 95 2.08 8.73 -6.13
C TYR A 95 1.43 7.88 -5.02
N ILE A 96 1.65 8.24 -3.75
CA ILE A 96 1.06 7.53 -2.61
C ILE A 96 -0.46 7.66 -2.61
N LEU A 97 -1.00 8.85 -2.89
CA LEU A 97 -2.44 9.07 -2.99
C LEU A 97 -3.08 8.16 -4.05
N MET A 98 -2.53 8.13 -5.26
CA MET A 98 -3.09 7.31 -6.34
C MET A 98 -3.00 5.82 -6.02
N THR A 99 -1.89 5.39 -5.40
CA THR A 99 -1.72 4.01 -4.94
C THR A 99 -2.75 3.65 -3.86
N ALA A 100 -2.97 4.55 -2.90
CA ALA A 100 -3.97 4.38 -1.84
C ALA A 100 -5.39 4.26 -2.40
N LEU A 101 -5.75 5.10 -3.37
CA LEU A 101 -7.06 5.06 -4.03
C LEU A 101 -7.27 3.74 -4.78
N VAL A 102 -6.28 3.30 -5.56
CA VAL A 102 -6.39 2.02 -6.30
C VAL A 102 -6.43 0.83 -5.34
N LEU A 103 -5.71 0.89 -4.22
CA LEU A 103 -5.75 -0.16 -3.20
C LEU A 103 -7.11 -0.21 -2.49
N ILE A 104 -7.71 0.95 -2.18
CA ILE A 104 -9.09 1.02 -1.64
C ILE A 104 -10.08 0.47 -2.65
N ILE A 105 -9.98 0.84 -3.94
CA ILE A 105 -10.82 0.29 -5.02
C ILE A 105 -10.67 -1.23 -5.08
N LEU A 106 -9.44 -1.75 -4.98
CA LEU A 106 -9.21 -3.19 -4.96
C LEU A 106 -9.95 -3.86 -3.81
N VAL A 107 -9.85 -3.34 -2.59
CA VAL A 107 -10.54 -3.90 -1.41
C VAL A 107 -12.06 -3.82 -1.55
N LEU A 108 -12.59 -2.69 -2.01
CA LEU A 108 -14.04 -2.47 -2.10
C LEU A 108 -14.71 -3.29 -3.20
N TYR A 109 -14.02 -3.54 -4.30
CA TYR A 109 -14.59 -4.22 -5.48
C TYR A 109 -14.12 -5.66 -5.64
N TRP A 110 -13.25 -6.15 -4.75
CA TRP A 110 -12.83 -7.54 -4.75
C TRP A 110 -14.04 -8.47 -4.73
N GLN A 111 -14.01 -9.49 -5.57
CA GLN A 111 -15.06 -10.49 -5.64
C GLN A 111 -14.52 -11.79 -5.02
N PRO A 112 -15.06 -12.25 -3.87
CA PRO A 112 -14.63 -13.50 -3.28
C PRO A 112 -14.81 -14.66 -4.28
N MET A 113 -13.81 -15.53 -4.36
CA MET A 113 -13.83 -16.68 -5.24
C MET A 113 -14.14 -17.93 -4.43
N THR A 114 -15.23 -18.61 -4.75
CA THR A 114 -15.63 -19.84 -4.05
C THR A 114 -14.71 -20.99 -4.43
N GLY A 115 -14.02 -21.54 -3.43
CA GLY A 115 -13.12 -22.68 -3.59
C GLY A 115 -12.06 -22.69 -2.50
N MET A 116 -11.93 -23.82 -1.81
CA MET A 116 -10.86 -24.01 -0.83
C MET A 116 -9.60 -24.43 -1.58
N VAL A 117 -8.58 -23.56 -1.59
CA VAL A 117 -7.27 -23.89 -2.19
C VAL A 117 -6.44 -24.75 -1.23
N TRP A 118 -6.49 -24.45 0.06
CA TRP A 118 -5.82 -25.19 1.12
C TRP A 118 -6.56 -24.99 2.45
N HIS A 119 -6.33 -25.89 3.40
CA HIS A 119 -6.92 -25.81 4.74
C HIS A 119 -5.97 -26.40 5.77
N VAL A 120 -5.94 -25.81 6.96
CA VAL A 120 -5.16 -26.29 8.10
C VAL A 120 -6.11 -26.46 9.28
N GLU A 121 -6.32 -27.72 9.67
CA GLU A 121 -7.21 -28.08 10.78
C GLU A 121 -6.61 -27.73 12.14
N ASN A 122 -5.30 -27.94 12.30
CA ASN A 122 -4.61 -27.72 13.58
C ASN A 122 -4.57 -26.23 13.94
N GLU A 123 -5.17 -25.89 15.08
CA GLU A 123 -5.27 -24.50 15.55
C GLU A 123 -3.91 -23.85 15.82
N THR A 124 -2.97 -24.57 16.43
CA THR A 124 -1.62 -24.06 16.70
C THR A 124 -0.89 -23.71 15.41
N ALA A 125 -1.00 -24.55 14.37
CA ALA A 125 -0.44 -24.28 13.06
C ALA A 125 -1.10 -23.06 12.39
N ARG A 126 -2.43 -22.91 12.51
CA ARG A 126 -3.15 -21.72 12.02
C ARG A 126 -2.67 -20.44 12.70
N LEU A 127 -2.53 -20.44 14.02
CA LEU A 127 -2.00 -19.31 14.79
C LEU A 127 -0.55 -18.99 14.43
N ALA A 128 0.28 -20.01 14.20
CA ALA A 128 1.66 -19.82 13.75
C ALA A 128 1.72 -19.13 12.37
N LEU A 129 0.88 -19.55 11.43
CA LEU A 129 0.78 -18.91 10.11
C LEU A 129 0.32 -17.45 10.21
N GLN A 130 -0.69 -17.16 11.04
CA GLN A 130 -1.11 -15.77 11.31
C GLN A 130 0.02 -14.95 11.97
N GLY A 131 0.76 -15.55 12.92
CA GLY A 131 1.91 -14.92 13.55
C GLY A 131 2.99 -14.56 12.53
N ILE A 132 3.32 -15.48 11.61
CA ILE A 132 4.27 -15.23 10.51
C ILE A 132 3.77 -14.10 9.60
N TYR A 133 2.47 -14.10 9.26
CA TYR A 133 1.85 -13.06 8.44
C TYR A 133 2.03 -11.66 9.05
N PHE A 134 1.64 -11.48 10.31
CA PHE A 134 1.77 -10.18 10.98
C PHE A 134 3.23 -9.80 11.25
N LEU A 135 4.09 -10.78 11.57
CA LEU A 135 5.53 -10.54 11.73
C LEU A 135 6.15 -10.00 10.44
N GLY A 136 5.77 -10.55 9.28
CA GLY A 136 6.19 -10.03 7.98
C GLY A 136 5.85 -8.55 7.81
N TRP A 137 4.61 -8.16 8.07
CA TRP A 137 4.20 -6.75 8.01
C TRP A 137 4.95 -5.86 9.00
N VAL A 138 5.17 -6.31 10.25
CA VAL A 138 5.97 -5.58 11.24
C VAL A 138 7.39 -5.35 10.73
N ILE A 139 8.02 -6.36 10.11
CA ILE A 139 9.35 -6.25 9.51
C ILE A 139 9.33 -5.24 8.37
N THR A 140 8.34 -5.31 7.46
CA THR A 140 8.18 -4.37 6.35
C THR A 140 8.04 -2.92 6.85
N PHE A 141 7.19 -2.67 7.86
CA PHE A 141 7.07 -1.33 8.45
C PHE A 141 8.38 -0.88 9.10
N ALA A 142 9.03 -1.72 9.92
CA ALA A 142 10.31 -1.39 10.54
C ALA A 142 11.37 -1.05 9.47
N ALA A 143 11.45 -1.85 8.40
CA ALA A 143 12.36 -1.63 7.28
C ALA A 143 12.11 -0.29 6.57
N THR A 144 10.87 0.20 6.51
CA THR A 144 10.58 1.52 5.92
C THR A 144 11.12 2.66 6.79
N TYR A 145 11.02 2.56 8.12
CA TYR A 145 11.59 3.55 9.05
C TYR A 145 13.11 3.55 9.03
N MET A 146 13.74 2.40 8.89
CA MET A 146 15.19 2.26 8.83
C MET A 146 15.83 3.09 7.70
N ILE A 147 15.17 3.25 6.54
CA ILE A 147 15.70 4.02 5.40
C ILE A 147 15.18 5.45 5.29
N ASN A 148 14.28 5.88 6.19
CA ASN A 148 13.46 7.11 6.15
C ASN A 148 12.05 6.93 5.55
N HIS A 149 11.11 6.55 6.43
CA HIS A 149 9.69 6.34 6.11
C HIS A 149 9.01 7.60 5.56
N PHE A 150 9.26 8.77 6.15
CA PHE A 150 8.64 10.01 5.71
C PHE A 150 9.10 10.46 4.33
N HIS A 151 10.36 10.22 3.98
CA HIS A 151 10.84 10.40 2.61
C HIS A 151 10.26 9.35 1.65
N LEU A 152 10.04 8.10 2.11
CA LEU A 152 9.41 7.05 1.30
C LEU A 152 7.96 7.40 0.94
N PHE A 153 7.21 8.00 1.86
CA PHE A 153 5.81 8.38 1.67
C PHE A 153 5.59 9.81 1.14
N GLY A 154 6.65 10.57 0.86
CA GLY A 154 6.52 11.91 0.27
C GLY A 154 6.33 13.05 1.28
N LEU A 155 6.21 12.73 2.57
CA LEU A 155 5.93 13.72 3.62
C LEU A 155 7.12 14.65 3.85
N GLN A 156 8.36 14.14 3.80
CA GLN A 156 9.54 14.97 3.95
C GLN A 156 9.64 16.03 2.84
N GLN A 157 9.32 15.65 1.61
CA GLN A 157 9.42 16.49 0.42
C GLN A 157 8.43 17.66 0.50
N THR A 158 7.19 17.41 0.93
CA THR A 158 6.16 18.46 1.07
C THR A 158 6.44 19.42 2.24
N PHE A 159 7.07 18.94 3.32
CA PHE A 159 7.44 19.77 4.48
C PHE A 159 8.67 20.66 4.24
N HIS A 160 9.61 20.18 3.42
CA HIS A 160 10.85 20.88 3.06
C HIS A 160 10.83 21.40 1.62
N TRP A 161 9.64 21.81 1.15
CA TRP A 161 9.45 22.37 -0.19
C TRP A 161 10.44 23.53 -0.43
N GLY A 162 11.06 23.54 -1.61
CA GLY A 162 12.09 24.53 -1.96
C GLY A 162 13.51 24.18 -1.53
N ASN A 163 13.73 23.13 -0.71
CA ASN A 163 15.05 22.57 -0.48
C ASN A 163 15.34 21.47 -1.52
N PRO A 164 16.28 21.66 -2.46
CA PRO A 164 16.63 20.66 -3.47
C PRO A 164 17.02 19.32 -2.87
N ASP A 165 17.71 19.35 -1.71
CA ASP A 165 18.21 18.17 -1.01
C ASP A 165 17.07 17.32 -0.41
N SER A 166 15.87 17.88 -0.24
CA SER A 166 14.71 17.15 0.30
C SER A 166 14.26 15.98 -0.59
N THR A 167 14.68 15.98 -1.86
CA THR A 167 14.38 14.92 -2.84
C THR A 167 15.55 13.97 -3.07
N VAL A 168 16.74 14.30 -2.56
CA VAL A 168 17.96 13.50 -2.74
C VAL A 168 18.00 12.38 -1.71
N LYS A 169 17.92 11.13 -2.17
CA LYS A 169 18.04 9.95 -1.30
C LYS A 169 19.51 9.55 -1.16
N LYS A 170 20.08 9.67 0.04
CA LYS A 170 21.38 9.06 0.35
C LYS A 170 21.21 7.54 0.47
N PHE A 171 22.06 6.78 -0.23
CA PHE A 171 22.08 5.33 -0.10
C PHE A 171 22.70 4.94 1.24
N VAL A 172 21.97 4.16 2.03
CA VAL A 172 22.39 3.65 3.34
C VAL A 172 21.88 2.21 3.51
N THR A 173 22.60 1.38 4.24
CA THR A 173 22.23 -0.02 4.53
C THR A 173 22.18 -0.29 6.03
N PRO A 174 21.18 0.23 6.76
CA PRO A 174 21.02 0.02 8.19
C PRO A 174 20.36 -1.34 8.51
N MET A 175 20.74 -1.96 9.63
CA MET A 175 20.06 -3.12 10.25
C MET A 175 19.68 -4.23 9.25
N PHE A 176 18.38 -4.43 8.96
CA PHE A 176 17.88 -5.47 8.04
C PHE A 176 18.50 -5.36 6.64
N TYR A 177 18.80 -4.14 6.18
CA TYR A 177 19.44 -3.91 4.89
C TYR A 177 20.91 -4.37 4.83
N LYS A 178 21.53 -4.70 5.97
CA LYS A 178 22.84 -5.39 6.01
C LYS A 178 22.71 -6.89 5.75
N LEU A 179 21.54 -7.47 6.06
CA LEU A 179 21.28 -8.89 5.92
C LEU A 179 20.73 -9.22 4.53
N VAL A 180 19.78 -8.43 4.03
CA VAL A 180 19.09 -8.65 2.74
C VAL A 180 18.95 -7.32 2.01
N ARG A 181 19.12 -7.30 0.68
CA ARG A 181 19.07 -6.08 -0.13
C ARG A 181 17.70 -5.41 -0.16
N HIS A 182 16.63 -6.21 -0.05
CA HIS A 182 15.24 -5.77 -0.15
C HIS A 182 14.40 -6.38 0.99
N PRO A 183 14.48 -5.82 2.21
CA PRO A 183 13.71 -6.29 3.36
C PRO A 183 12.26 -5.74 3.43
N ILE A 184 11.88 -4.84 2.51
CA ILE A 184 10.49 -4.35 2.34
C ILE A 184 9.79 -5.26 1.35
#